data_AF-A0A1I3C8L2-F1
#
_entry.id   AF-A0A1I3C8L2-F1
#
_cell.length_a   1.000
_cell.length_b   1.000
_cell.length_c   1.000
_cell.angle_alpha   90.00
_cell.angle_beta   90.00
_cell.angle_gamma   90.00
#
_symmetry.space_group_name_H-M   'P 1'
#
loop_
_entity.id
_entity.type
_entity.pdbx_description
1 polymer ?
#
loop_
_entity_poly.entity_id
_entity_poly.type
_entity_poly.pdbx_seq_one_letter_code
_entity_poly.pdbx_strand_id
1 'polypeptide(L)'
;CHLDHNTEYADGGETSVDNIAPLCPRHHKAKTERDWKLKQTGPGEHTLTDPFGRQYKGTAPALTDPVDEPAPATAGTRSADDDLPPF
;
A
#
# COMPACT_ATOMS: atom_id res chain seq x y z
N CYS A 1 -2.62 9.21 8.76
CA CYS A 1 -2.02 9.04 7.41
C CYS A 1 -1.59 10.41 6.89
N HIS A 2 -0.49 10.48 6.14
CA HIS A 2 0.01 11.69 5.49
C HIS A 2 -0.02 11.50 3.96
N LEU A 3 -0.14 12.58 3.20
CA LEU A 3 0.01 12.53 1.74
C LEU A 3 1.50 12.60 1.42
N ASP A 4 2.01 11.57 0.76
CA ASP A 4 3.44 11.39 0.51
C ASP A 4 3.70 11.10 -0.96
N HIS A 5 4.80 11.61 -1.50
CA HIS A 5 5.10 11.42 -2.91
C HIS A 5 5.61 10.00 -3.19
N ASN A 6 5.16 9.33 -4.25
CA ASN A 6 5.70 8.02 -4.64
C ASN A 6 7.18 8.14 -5.07
N THR A 7 7.47 9.18 -5.85
CA THR A 7 8.81 9.70 -6.14
C THR A 7 8.97 11.05 -5.47
N GLU A 8 9.98 11.17 -4.61
CA GLU A 8 10.21 12.40 -3.83
C GLU A 8 10.27 13.63 -4.73
N TYR A 9 9.72 14.75 -4.23
CA TYR A 9 9.82 16.02 -4.93
C TYR A 9 11.28 16.44 -5.16
N ALA A 10 12.16 16.12 -4.19
CA ALA A 10 13.60 16.36 -4.29
C ALA A 10 14.27 15.58 -5.43
N ASP A 11 13.72 14.42 -5.82
CA ASP A 11 14.21 13.58 -6.92
C ASP A 11 13.50 13.89 -8.26
N GLY A 12 12.73 14.98 -8.31
CA GLY A 12 12.02 15.42 -9.51
C GLY A 12 10.59 14.89 -9.65
N GLY A 13 10.01 14.31 -8.60
CA GLY A 13 8.61 13.89 -8.60
C GLY A 13 7.64 15.06 -8.59
N GLU A 14 6.64 15.05 -9.48
CA GLU A 14 5.59 16.08 -9.51
C GLU A 14 4.56 15.89 -8.38
N THR A 15 3.97 16.98 -7.92
CA THR A 15 2.83 16.94 -6.99
C THR A 15 1.56 16.67 -7.80
N SER A 16 1.31 15.40 -8.13
CA SER A 16 0.14 14.95 -8.92
C SER A 16 -0.59 13.79 -8.23
N VAL A 17 -1.84 13.54 -8.62
CA VAL A 17 -2.63 12.40 -8.10
C VAL A 17 -1.92 11.07 -8.37
N ASP A 18 -1.18 10.98 -9.48
CA ASP A 18 -0.44 9.79 -9.88
C ASP A 18 0.84 9.58 -9.05
N ASN A 19 1.34 10.64 -8.40
CA ASN A 19 2.56 10.62 -7.61
C ASN A 19 2.31 10.86 -6.12
N ILE A 20 1.07 10.89 -5.63
CA ILE A 20 0.76 11.11 -4.21
C ILE A 20 -0.06 9.93 -3.67
N ALA A 21 0.42 9.31 -2.60
CA ALA A 21 -0.27 8.24 -1.90
C ALA A 21 -0.44 8.56 -0.40
N PRO A 22 -1.52 8.08 0.25
CA PRO A 22 -1.74 8.25 1.68
C PRO A 22 -0.84 7.29 2.48
N LEU A 23 0.44 7.62 2.63
CA LEU A 23 1.39 6.81 3.39
C LEU A 23 1.41 7.18 4.87
N CYS A 24 1.69 6.19 5.73
CA CYS A 24 1.95 6.45 7.15
C CYS A 24 3.43 6.76 7.37
N PRO A 25 3.84 7.39 8.50
CA PRO A 25 5.24 7.67 8.78
C PRO A 25 6.15 6.44 8.70
N ARG A 26 5.63 5.25 9.02
CA ARG A 26 6.37 3.99 8.93
C ARG A 26 6.65 3.59 7.47
N HIS A 27 5.69 3.80 6.57
CA HIS A 27 5.88 3.57 5.13
C HIS A 27 6.85 4.57 4.51
N HIS A 28 6.78 5.85 4.91
CA HIS A 28 7.75 6.85 4.50
C HIS A 28 9.17 6.41 4.88
N LYS A 29 9.39 6.00 6.14
CA LYS A 29 10.71 5.51 6.59
C LYS A 29 11.18 4.28 5.82
N ALA A 30 10.29 3.34 5.52
CA ALA A 30 10.64 2.17 4.73
C ALA A 30 11.16 2.57 3.33
N LYS A 31 10.50 3.53 2.69
CA LYS A 31 10.89 4.05 1.37
C LYS A 31 12.21 4.83 1.43
N THR A 32 12.37 5.71 2.41
CA THR A 32 13.53 6.63 2.47
C THR A 32 14.76 6.05 3.15
N GLU A 33 14.61 5.11 4.08
CA GLU A 33 15.71 4.60 4.92
C GLU A 33 16.02 3.11 4.68
N ARG A 34 15.15 2.36 4.01
CA ARG A 34 15.24 0.89 3.91
C ARG A 34 15.22 0.34 2.48
N ASP A 35 15.39 1.17 1.46
CA ASP A 35 15.39 0.78 0.03
C ASP A 35 14.09 0.12 -0.47
N TRP A 36 12.95 0.39 0.19
CA TRP A 36 11.66 -0.09 -0.32
C TRP A 36 11.22 0.76 -1.51
N LYS A 37 10.76 0.10 -2.56
CA LYS A 37 10.23 0.78 -3.76
C LYS A 37 8.73 0.82 -3.71
N LEU A 38 8.14 1.99 -3.92
CA LEU A 38 6.70 2.17 -4.04
C LEU A 38 6.35 2.47 -5.48
N LYS A 39 5.40 1.73 -6.04
CA LYS A 39 4.84 1.99 -7.37
C LYS A 39 3.33 2.08 -7.28
N GLN A 40 2.76 3.24 -7.59
CA GLN A 40 1.32 3.37 -7.76
C GLN A 40 0.91 2.74 -9.10
N THR A 41 -0.02 1.79 -9.04
CA THR A 41 -0.50 1.04 -10.22
C THR A 41 -1.84 1.56 -10.72
N GLY A 42 -2.54 2.36 -9.90
CA GLY A 42 -3.81 2.99 -10.21
C GLY A 42 -4.29 3.85 -9.03
N PRO A 43 -5.45 4.51 -9.15
CA PRO A 43 -6.01 5.33 -8.08
C PRO A 43 -6.24 4.50 -6.81
N GLY A 44 -5.50 4.80 -5.74
CA GLY A 44 -5.58 4.07 -4.48
C GLY A 44 -4.92 2.68 -4.48
N GLU A 45 -4.32 2.26 -5.59
CA GLU A 45 -3.61 0.98 -5.71
C GLU A 45 -2.10 1.20 -5.78
N HIS A 46 -1.36 0.48 -4.96
CA HIS A 46 0.09 0.57 -4.91
C HIS A 46 0.75 -0.78 -4.69
N THR A 47 1.92 -0.95 -5.28
CA THR A 47 2.80 -2.09 -5.08
C THR A 47 4.04 -1.62 -4.34
N LEU A 48 4.28 -2.17 -3.16
CA LEU A 48 5.55 -2.04 -2.45
C LEU A 48 6.46 -3.20 -2.83
N THR A 49 7.74 -2.92 -3.05
CA THR A 49 8.76 -3.94 -3.25
C THR A 49 9.78 -3.82 -2.13
N ASP A 50 10.02 -4.92 -1.41
CA ASP A 50 11.07 -4.97 -0.39
C ASP A 50 12.48 -5.02 -1.04
N PRO A 51 13.56 -4.85 -0.27
CA PRO A 51 14.94 -4.94 -0.77
C PRO A 51 15.30 -6.32 -1.34
N PHE A 52 14.54 -7.36 -1.01
CA PHE A 52 14.73 -8.73 -1.47
C PHE A 52 13.88 -9.06 -2.71
N GLY A 53 13.14 -8.10 -3.25
CA GLY A 53 12.30 -8.23 -4.44
C GLY A 53 10.89 -8.79 -4.20
N ARG A 54 10.45 -8.98 -2.94
CA ARG A 54 9.08 -9.38 -2.62
C ARG A 54 8.13 -8.22 -2.87
N GLN A 55 7.00 -8.50 -3.49
CA GLN A 55 6.03 -7.49 -3.87
C GLN A 55 4.74 -7.63 -3.07
N TYR A 56 4.27 -6.51 -2.54
CA TYR A 56 3.09 -6.41 -1.70
C TYR A 56 2.12 -5.41 -2.33
N LYS A 57 0.88 -5.82 -2.57
CA LYS A 57 -0.13 -4.95 -3.18
C LYS A 57 -1.06 -4.40 -2.10
N GLY A 58 -1.07 -3.08 -1.97
CA GLY A 58 -2.07 -2.35 -1.21
C GLY A 58 -3.14 -1.81 -2.14
N THR A 59 -4.40 -2.08 -1.81
CA THR A 59 -5.57 -1.47 -2.48
C THR A 59 -6.24 -0.50 -1.52
N ALA A 60 -7.00 0.45 -2.07
CA ALA A 60 -7.83 1.32 -1.24
C ALA A 60 -8.83 0.44 -0.46
N PRO A 61 -8.97 0.63 0.86
CA PRO A 61 -10.01 -0.07 1.59
C PRO A 61 -11.37 0.29 0.98
N ALA A 62 -12.27 -0.69 0.92
CA ALA A 62 -13.63 -0.43 0.50
C ALA A 62 -14.23 0.66 1.41
N LEU A 63 -14.73 1.74 0.82
CA LEU A 63 -15.35 2.85 1.54
C LEU A 63 -16.65 2.45 2.25
N THR A 64 -17.20 1.30 1.87
CA THR A 64 -18.38 0.68 2.44
C THR A 64 -17.99 -0.69 2.96
N ASP A 65 -18.42 -1.02 4.18
CA ASP A 65 -18.52 -2.43 4.57
C ASP A 65 -19.29 -3.16 3.47
N PRO A 66 -18.82 -4.32 2.97
CA PRO A 66 -19.67 -5.14 2.13
C PRO A 66 -20.93 -5.41 2.94
N VAL A 67 -22.11 -5.09 2.39
CA VAL A 67 -23.34 -5.61 2.96
C VAL A 67 -23.24 -7.13 2.79
N ASP A 68 -22.95 -7.82 3.88
CA ASP A 68 -22.92 -9.28 3.89
C ASP A 68 -24.38 -9.73 3.69
N GLU A 69 -24.76 -10.08 2.46
CA GLU A 69 -25.82 -11.08 2.34
C GLU A 69 -25.22 -12.36 2.92
N PRO A 70 -25.80 -12.95 3.99
CA PRO A 70 -25.16 -14.04 4.70
C PRO A 70 -25.07 -15.27 3.81
N ALA A 71 -23.89 -15.51 3.24
CA ALA A 71 -23.56 -16.77 2.60
C ALA A 71 -23.18 -17.80 3.68
N PRO A 72 -23.68 -19.04 3.63
CA PRO A 72 -23.43 -20.02 4.68
C PRO A 72 -21.93 -20.35 4.74
N ALA A 73 -21.40 -20.31 5.96
CA ALA A 73 -19.99 -20.50 6.27
C ALA A 73 -19.40 -21.79 5.68
N THR A 74 -18.26 -21.70 4.99
CA THR A 74 -17.25 -22.77 5.00
C THR A 74 -15.83 -22.25 4.78
N ALA A 75 -14.98 -22.60 5.78
CA ALA A 75 -13.57 -22.96 5.73
C ALA A 75 -12.51 -21.95 5.23
N GLY A 76 -11.71 -21.46 6.19
CA GLY A 76 -10.25 -21.43 6.05
C GLY A 76 -9.58 -20.07 5.87
N THR A 77 -9.76 -19.14 6.82
CA THR A 77 -9.02 -17.88 6.85
C THR A 77 -7.53 -18.13 7.14
N ARG A 78 -6.66 -17.98 6.13
CA ARG A 78 -5.30 -17.49 6.37
C ARG A 78 -5.42 -15.98 6.56
N SER A 79 -5.07 -15.49 7.74
CA SER A 79 -5.19 -14.08 8.08
C SER A 79 -4.35 -13.23 7.12
N ALA A 80 -4.96 -12.19 6.56
CA ALA A 80 -4.29 -11.19 5.71
C ALA A 80 -3.10 -10.50 6.41
N ASP A 81 -3.04 -10.56 7.75
CA ASP A 81 -1.91 -10.10 8.58
C ASP A 81 -0.57 -10.78 8.25
N ASP A 82 -0.58 -12.04 7.78
CA ASP A 82 0.66 -12.80 7.50
C ASP A 82 1.28 -12.44 6.14
N ASP A 83 0.46 -11.88 5.22
CA ASP A 83 0.91 -11.39 3.91
C ASP A 83 1.27 -9.89 3.94
N LEU A 84 1.03 -9.22 5.08
CA LEU A 84 1.41 -7.83 5.23
C LEU A 84 2.92 -7.71 5.44
N PRO A 85 3.57 -6.79 4.71
CA PRO A 85 4.99 -6.55 4.92
C PRO A 85 5.27 -6.19 6.38
N PRO A 86 6.38 -6.70 6.96
CA PRO A 86 6.72 -6.43 8.35
C PRO A 86 7.29 -5.01 8.44
N PHE A 87 6.39 -4.03 8.48
CA PHE A 87 6.74 -2.62 8.66
C PHE A 87 7.17 -2.31 10.09
#